data_AF-A0A3S0QF18-F1
#
_entry.id   AF-A0A3S0QF18-F1
#
_cell.length_a   1.000
_cell.length_b   1.000
_cell.length_c   1.000
_cell.angle_alpha   90.00
_cell.angle_beta   90.00
_cell.angle_gamma   90.00
#
_symmetry.space_group_name_H-M   'P 1'
#
loop_
_entity.id
_entity.type
_entity.pdbx_description
1 polymer ?
#
loop_
_entity_poly.entity_id
_entity_poly.type
_entity_poly.pdbx_seq_one_letter_code
_entity_poly.pdbx_strand_id
1 'polypeptide(L)'
;MTSPDKSKGDRSRDEVLAGEYVLGVLSLQDRRVVEERMRHDRPFAAIVSRWETNLSAFNDEYEAVAPSRETFKQIEARLFGDAGKSASFSQGLWNSAGFWRSLSFACIVVAVSAVIFASGVVPQPQGPAPLVASLSGQNNAINLLASYELQSGRLKIVPVAAGKPEEKSLELWLVPGSGVPKSLGVFQPGESGELVIPADLRSHLADGATLAVSLEPFGGSPTGQATGPVIASGPLRRP
;
A
#
# COMPACT_ATOMS: atom_id res chain seq x y z
N MET A 1 74.62 53.14 -30.29
CA MET A 1 74.35 51.70 -30.11
C MET A 1 72.86 51.56 -29.86
N THR A 2 72.11 51.13 -30.86
CA THR A 2 70.66 50.90 -30.77
C THR A 2 70.42 49.62 -29.95
N SER A 3 69.67 49.73 -28.85
CA SER A 3 69.20 48.55 -28.10
C SER A 3 68.45 47.63 -29.06
N PRO A 4 68.68 46.30 -28.99
CA PRO A 4 67.94 45.36 -29.81
C PRO A 4 66.45 45.51 -29.51
N ASP A 5 65.64 45.61 -30.56
CA ASP A 5 64.20 45.81 -30.51
C ASP A 5 63.52 44.61 -29.85
N LYS A 6 63.24 44.71 -28.53
CA LYS A 6 62.60 43.65 -27.74
C LYS A 6 61.26 43.17 -28.34
N SER A 7 60.56 44.07 -29.03
CA SER A 7 59.31 43.77 -29.75
C SER A 7 59.49 42.66 -30.80
N LYS A 8 60.64 42.63 -31.47
CA LYS A 8 60.94 41.62 -32.50
C LYS A 8 61.19 40.23 -31.90
N GLY A 9 61.80 40.18 -30.72
CA GLY A 9 62.06 38.93 -29.99
C GLY A 9 60.78 38.29 -29.46
N ASP A 10 59.88 39.10 -28.88
CA ASP A 10 58.60 38.62 -28.37
C ASP A 10 57.69 38.13 -29.49
N ARG A 11 57.63 38.86 -30.62
CA ARG A 11 56.91 38.39 -31.81
C ARG A 11 57.44 37.04 -32.31
N SER A 12 58.76 36.86 -32.39
CA SER A 12 59.33 35.59 -32.85
C SER A 12 59.00 34.41 -31.94
N ARG A 13 58.89 34.62 -30.62
CA ARG A 13 58.47 33.59 -29.66
C ARG A 13 56.99 33.28 -29.79
N ASP A 14 56.18 34.32 -29.99
CA ASP A 14 54.74 34.18 -30.21
C ASP A 14 54.41 33.44 -31.50
N GLU A 15 55.19 33.64 -32.57
CA GLU A 15 55.08 32.86 -33.80
C GLU A 15 55.30 31.36 -33.57
N VAL A 16 56.35 31.00 -32.82
CA VAL A 16 56.67 29.60 -32.51
C VAL A 16 55.60 28.98 -31.64
N LEU A 17 55.20 29.66 -30.56
CA LEU A 17 54.17 29.17 -29.63
C LEU A 17 52.81 29.00 -30.32
N ALA A 18 52.43 29.91 -31.21
CA ALA A 18 51.22 29.80 -32.01
C ALA A 18 51.28 28.60 -32.97
N GLY A 19 52.42 28.38 -33.62
CA GLY A 19 52.64 27.21 -34.47
C GLY A 19 52.54 25.89 -33.68
N GLU A 20 53.17 25.80 -32.52
CA GLU A 20 53.11 24.63 -31.63
C GLU A 20 51.68 24.33 -31.15
N TYR A 21 50.91 25.37 -30.84
CA TYR A 21 49.50 25.25 -30.48
C TYR A 21 48.65 24.69 -31.62
N VAL A 22 48.79 25.22 -32.83
CA VAL A 22 48.01 24.79 -34.01
C VAL A 22 48.38 23.38 -34.44
N LEU A 23 49.67 23.02 -34.40
CA LEU A 23 50.14 21.66 -34.68
C LEU A 23 49.75 20.64 -33.59
N GLY A 24 49.24 21.10 -32.45
CA GLY A 24 48.78 20.23 -31.36
C GLY A 24 49.92 19.52 -30.61
N VAL A 25 51.14 20.06 -30.63
CA VAL A 25 52.30 19.47 -29.95
C VAL A 25 52.43 19.91 -28.48
N LEU A 26 51.65 20.91 -28.06
CA LEU A 26 51.61 21.37 -26.67
C LEU A 26 50.92 20.38 -25.73
N SER A 27 51.35 20.39 -24.46
CA SER A 27 50.65 19.67 -23.39
C SER A 27 49.23 20.25 -23.18
N LEU A 28 48.32 19.47 -22.58
CA LEU A 28 46.98 19.96 -22.25
C LEU A 28 46.99 21.18 -21.33
N GLN A 29 48.01 21.30 -20.46
CA GLN A 29 48.15 22.43 -19.56
C GLN A 29 48.57 23.69 -20.33
N ASP A 30 49.60 23.60 -21.16
CA ASP A 30 50.10 24.73 -21.96
C ASP A 30 49.06 25.19 -22.98
N ARG A 31 48.31 24.23 -23.56
CA ARG A 31 47.20 24.53 -24.46
C ARG A 31 46.15 25.43 -23.80
N ARG A 32 45.76 25.14 -22.55
CA ARG A 32 44.82 25.99 -21.79
C ARG A 32 45.36 27.39 -21.52
N VAL A 33 46.66 27.51 -21.27
CA VAL A 33 47.32 28.81 -21.07
C VAL A 33 47.27 29.64 -22.36
N VAL A 34 47.54 29.02 -23.52
CA VAL A 34 47.42 29.66 -24.83
C VAL A 34 45.97 30.07 -25.11
N GLU A 35 44.99 29.20 -24.86
CA GLU A 35 43.56 29.48 -25.04
C GLU A 35 43.08 30.64 -24.15
N GLU A 36 43.54 30.72 -22.90
CA GLU A 36 43.27 31.84 -22.00
C GLU A 36 43.91 33.14 -22.50
N ARG A 37 45.16 33.07 -22.98
CA ARG A 37 45.84 34.24 -23.55
C ARG A 37 45.09 34.75 -24.79
N MET A 38 44.64 33.88 -25.69
CA MET A 38 43.89 34.25 -26.90
C MET A 38 42.58 34.99 -26.58
N ARG A 39 41.96 34.77 -25.42
CA ARG A 39 40.76 35.52 -24.99
C ARG A 39 41.06 37.00 -24.72
N HIS A 40 42.29 37.33 -24.34
CA HIS A 40 42.67 38.65 -23.84
C HIS A 40 43.67 39.39 -24.76
N ASP A 41 44.45 38.66 -25.56
CA ASP A 41 45.50 39.18 -26.45
C ASP A 41 45.09 39.01 -27.92
N ARG A 42 44.43 40.05 -28.47
CA ARG A 42 43.96 40.08 -29.87
C ARG A 42 45.10 39.95 -30.90
N PRO A 43 46.23 40.66 -30.77
CA PRO A 43 47.37 40.47 -31.66
C PRO A 43 47.88 39.02 -31.70
N PHE A 44 48.03 38.37 -30.55
CA PHE A 44 48.45 36.98 -30.49
C PHE A 44 47.42 36.03 -31.11
N ALA A 45 46.12 36.23 -30.84
CA ALA A 45 45.06 35.45 -31.47
C ALA A 45 45.06 35.56 -33.02
N ALA A 46 45.46 36.71 -33.58
CA ALA A 46 45.60 36.88 -35.03
C ALA A 46 46.78 36.08 -35.60
N ILE A 47 47.88 35.92 -34.84
CA ILE A 47 49.00 35.05 -35.22
C ILE A 47 48.54 33.59 -35.28
N VAL A 48 47.80 33.13 -34.26
CA VAL A 48 47.23 31.76 -34.22
C VAL A 48 46.28 31.53 -35.41
N SER A 49 45.35 32.44 -35.66
CA SER A 49 44.40 32.34 -36.78
C SER A 49 45.10 32.25 -38.15
N ARG A 50 46.22 32.98 -38.32
CA ARG A 50 47.03 32.89 -39.54
C ARG A 50 47.69 31.51 -39.68
N TRP A 51 48.21 30.95 -38.59
CA TRP A 51 48.74 29.58 -38.58
C TRP A 51 47.66 28.54 -38.91
N GLU A 52 46.47 28.65 -38.32
CA GLU A 52 45.32 27.77 -38.63
C GLU A 52 44.94 27.85 -40.11
N THR A 53 44.89 29.06 -40.67
CA THR A 53 44.56 29.28 -42.10
C THR A 53 45.63 28.70 -43.02
N ASN A 54 46.90 28.88 -42.68
CA ASN A 54 48.00 28.36 -43.50
C ASN A 54 48.05 26.82 -43.51
N LEU A 55 47.66 26.19 -42.41
CA LEU A 55 47.70 24.73 -42.25
C LEU A 55 46.37 24.04 -42.61
N SER A 56 45.27 24.78 -42.82
CA SER A 56 43.97 24.18 -43.12
C SER A 56 43.97 23.36 -44.42
N ALA A 57 44.68 23.85 -45.45
CA ALA A 57 44.79 23.20 -46.76
C ALA A 57 45.62 21.90 -46.74
N PHE A 58 46.43 21.64 -45.71
CA PHE A 58 47.22 20.41 -45.63
C PHE A 58 46.34 19.16 -45.55
N ASN A 59 45.12 19.29 -45.06
CA ASN A 59 44.19 18.17 -44.95
C ASN A 59 43.48 17.84 -46.28
N ASP A 60 43.54 18.73 -47.28
CA ASP A 60 42.81 18.56 -48.56
C ASP A 60 43.38 17.42 -49.42
N GLU A 61 44.65 17.03 -49.19
CA GLU A 61 45.30 15.93 -49.89
C GLU A 61 44.89 14.54 -49.37
N TYR A 62 44.22 14.47 -48.21
CA TYR A 62 43.78 13.21 -47.61
C TYR A 62 42.34 12.86 -48.00
N GLU A 63 42.10 11.58 -48.30
CA GLU A 63 40.75 11.09 -48.54
C GLU A 63 39.91 11.13 -47.26
N ALA A 64 38.66 11.61 -47.38
CA ALA A 64 37.74 11.68 -46.26
C ALA A 64 37.27 10.28 -45.82
N VAL A 65 37.59 9.90 -44.59
CA VAL A 65 37.11 8.66 -43.98
C VAL A 65 35.97 8.97 -43.01
N ALA A 66 34.78 8.44 -43.30
CA ALA A 66 33.63 8.60 -42.42
C ALA A 66 33.81 7.77 -41.13
N PRO A 67 33.48 8.32 -39.94
CA PRO A 67 33.49 7.55 -38.70
C PRO A 67 32.41 6.45 -38.72
N SER A 68 32.54 5.45 -37.85
CA SER A 68 31.49 4.44 -37.68
C SER A 68 30.17 5.11 -37.26
N ARG A 69 29.03 4.57 -37.70
CA ARG A 69 27.70 5.11 -37.36
C ARG A 69 27.46 5.14 -35.85
N GLU A 70 28.05 4.21 -35.10
CA GLU A 70 27.91 4.16 -33.66
C GLU A 70 28.69 5.28 -32.97
N THR A 71 29.96 5.46 -33.34
CA THR A 71 30.80 6.55 -32.82
C THR A 71 30.18 7.91 -33.12
N PHE A 72 29.67 8.10 -34.35
CA PHE A 72 29.01 9.34 -34.74
C PHE A 72 27.79 9.63 -33.86
N LYS A 73 26.90 8.64 -33.66
CA LYS A 73 25.73 8.78 -32.78
C LYS A 73 26.11 9.09 -31.34
N GLN A 74 27.16 8.45 -30.81
CA GLN A 74 27.63 8.72 -29.44
C GLN A 74 28.11 10.17 -29.29
N ILE A 75 28.83 10.69 -30.29
CA ILE A 75 29.28 12.10 -30.32
C ILE A 75 28.07 13.04 -30.39
N GLU A 76 27.12 12.78 -31.30
CA GLU A 76 25.89 13.59 -31.41
C GLU A 76 25.10 13.60 -30.10
N ALA A 77 24.92 12.44 -29.47
CA ALA A 77 24.21 12.34 -28.21
C ALA A 77 24.93 13.06 -27.06
N ARG A 78 26.27 13.09 -27.06
CA ARG A 78 27.04 13.81 -26.03
C ARG A 78 27.01 15.33 -26.21
N LEU A 79 27.08 15.79 -27.45
CA LEU A 79 27.16 17.23 -27.76
C LEU A 79 25.78 17.88 -27.86
N PHE A 80 24.80 17.16 -28.38
CA PHE A 80 23.47 17.69 -28.70
C PHE A 80 22.33 16.88 -28.10
N GLY A 81 22.60 15.70 -27.53
CA GLY A 81 21.59 14.96 -26.80
C GLY A 81 21.18 15.76 -25.57
N ASP A 82 19.87 15.98 -25.42
CA ASP A 82 19.28 16.70 -24.29
C ASP A 82 19.88 16.21 -22.96
N ALA A 83 20.70 17.05 -22.33
CA ALA A 83 21.17 16.86 -20.96
C ALA A 83 20.01 16.73 -19.93
N GLY A 84 18.76 16.93 -20.36
CA GLY A 84 17.53 16.81 -19.57
C GLY A 84 16.82 15.46 -19.62
N LYS A 85 17.28 14.45 -20.39
CA LYS A 85 16.61 13.13 -20.46
C LYS A 85 16.91 12.19 -19.29
N SER A 86 17.52 12.70 -18.21
CA SER A 86 17.51 12.06 -16.90
C SER A 86 16.43 12.70 -16.00
N ALA A 87 15.26 13.01 -16.55
CA ALA A 87 14.09 13.27 -15.71
C ALA A 87 13.72 11.95 -15.03
N SER A 88 14.09 11.83 -13.75
CA SER A 88 13.69 10.74 -12.86
C SER A 88 12.21 10.42 -13.09
N PHE A 89 11.86 9.13 -13.16
CA PHE A 89 10.48 8.66 -13.34
C PHE A 89 9.48 9.39 -12.40
N SER A 90 9.94 9.75 -11.19
CA SER A 90 9.17 10.59 -10.27
C SER A 90 8.84 11.97 -10.84
N GLN A 91 9.81 12.73 -11.38
CA GLN A 91 9.56 14.04 -11.99
C GLN A 91 8.60 13.95 -13.19
N GLY A 92 8.64 12.87 -13.96
CA GLY A 92 7.73 12.63 -15.08
C GLY A 92 6.27 12.44 -14.63
N LEU A 93 6.03 11.72 -13.53
CA LEU A 93 4.68 11.54 -12.99
C LEU A 93 4.17 12.79 -12.27
N TRP A 94 5.01 13.45 -11.48
CA TRP A 94 4.65 14.68 -10.77
C TRP A 94 4.28 15.83 -11.71
N ASN A 95 4.96 15.94 -12.86
CA ASN A 95 4.66 16.96 -13.88
C ASN A 95 3.60 16.53 -14.91
N SER A 96 3.02 15.33 -14.79
CA SER A 96 2.03 14.82 -15.74
C SER A 96 0.60 15.19 -15.32
N ALA A 97 -0.01 16.13 -16.06
CA ALA A 97 -1.43 16.45 -15.90
C ALA A 97 -2.34 15.25 -16.20
N GLY A 98 -1.95 14.35 -17.11
CA GLY A 98 -2.71 13.13 -17.41
C GLY A 98 -2.77 12.17 -16.22
N PHE A 99 -1.65 12.00 -15.52
CA PHE A 99 -1.56 11.19 -14.31
C PHE A 99 -2.49 11.74 -13.22
N TRP A 100 -2.38 13.03 -12.89
CA TRP A 100 -3.23 13.65 -11.87
C TRP A 100 -4.72 13.63 -12.23
N ARG A 101 -5.08 13.76 -13.52
CA ARG A 101 -6.47 13.63 -13.96
C ARG A 101 -7.01 12.21 -13.76
N SER A 102 -6.22 11.19 -14.09
CA SER A 102 -6.61 9.79 -13.87
C SER A 102 -6.77 9.46 -12.39
N LEU A 103 -5.87 9.97 -11.54
CA LEU A 103 -5.92 9.77 -10.10
C LEU A 103 -7.16 10.43 -9.48
N SER A 104 -7.46 11.66 -9.86
CA SER A 104 -8.68 12.35 -9.41
C SER A 104 -9.95 11.59 -9.82
N PHE A 105 -10.00 11.06 -11.05
CA PHE A 105 -11.13 10.26 -11.51
C PHE A 105 -11.28 8.97 -10.70
N ALA A 106 -10.18 8.26 -10.43
CA ALA A 106 -10.19 7.07 -9.60
C ALA A 106 -10.69 7.37 -8.17
N CYS A 107 -10.22 8.47 -7.56
CA CYS A 107 -10.69 8.91 -6.25
C CYS A 107 -12.20 9.21 -6.24
N ILE A 108 -12.73 9.86 -7.28
CA ILE A 108 -14.17 10.13 -7.40
C ILE A 108 -14.96 8.82 -7.49
N VAL A 109 -14.51 7.86 -8.31
CA VAL A 109 -15.18 6.54 -8.43
C VAL A 109 -15.21 5.84 -7.08
N VAL A 110 -14.11 5.85 -6.33
CA VAL A 110 -14.05 5.25 -4.98
C VAL A 110 -15.00 5.96 -4.02
N ALA A 111 -15.02 7.29 -4.01
CA ALA A 111 -15.90 8.08 -3.13
C ALA A 111 -17.38 7.81 -3.44
N VAL A 112 -17.77 7.82 -4.71
CA VAL A 112 -19.14 7.50 -5.15
C VAL A 112 -19.51 6.06 -4.75
N SER A 113 -18.59 5.10 -4.95
CA SER A 113 -18.81 3.71 -4.56
C SER A 113 -19.04 3.57 -3.05
N ALA A 114 -18.24 4.28 -2.24
CA ALA A 114 -18.40 4.30 -0.79
C ALA A 114 -19.74 4.91 -0.36
N VAL A 115 -20.19 5.98 -1.02
CA VAL A 115 -21.51 6.59 -0.77
C VAL A 115 -22.65 5.64 -1.14
N ILE A 116 -22.56 4.94 -2.28
CA ILE A 116 -23.55 3.93 -2.70
C ILE A 116 -23.61 2.77 -1.72
N PHE A 117 -22.46 2.33 -1.20
CA PHE A 117 -22.41 1.28 -0.20
C PHE A 117 -23.02 1.75 1.13
N ALA A 118 -22.66 2.95 1.61
CA ALA A 118 -23.16 3.51 2.85
C ALA A 118 -24.65 3.89 2.82
N SER A 119 -25.20 4.19 1.64
CA SER A 119 -26.62 4.54 1.49
C SER A 119 -27.56 3.33 1.59
N GLY A 120 -27.02 2.10 1.68
CA GLY A 120 -27.83 0.89 1.81
C GLY A 120 -28.58 0.49 0.54
N VAL A 121 -28.25 1.10 -0.60
CA VAL A 121 -28.84 0.77 -1.91
C VAL A 121 -28.41 -0.63 -2.38
N VAL A 122 -27.26 -1.12 -1.90
CA VAL A 122 -26.79 -2.48 -2.15
C VAL A 122 -27.41 -3.42 -1.10
N PRO A 123 -28.19 -4.43 -1.51
CA PRO A 123 -28.72 -5.43 -0.58
C PRO A 123 -27.57 -6.16 0.09
N GLN A 124 -27.45 -6.02 1.41
CA GLN A 124 -26.52 -6.82 2.19
C GLN A 124 -27.02 -8.28 2.15
N PRO A 125 -26.14 -9.28 1.86
CA PRO A 125 -26.55 -10.67 1.91
C PRO A 125 -27.03 -10.98 3.33
N GLN A 126 -28.35 -11.18 3.46
CA GLN A 126 -28.93 -11.66 4.70
C GLN A 126 -28.41 -13.08 4.91
N GLY A 127 -27.64 -13.27 5.98
CA GLY A 127 -27.24 -14.60 6.42
C GLY A 127 -28.48 -15.48 6.65
N PRO A 128 -28.33 -16.82 6.66
CA PRO A 128 -29.45 -17.73 6.90
C PRO A 128 -30.17 -17.33 8.19
N ALA A 129 -31.50 -17.26 8.13
CA ALA A 129 -32.33 -16.84 9.25
C ALA A 129 -31.97 -17.66 10.51
N PRO A 130 -31.72 -17.02 11.66
CA PRO A 130 -31.36 -17.73 12.87
C PRO A 130 -32.51 -18.64 13.32
N LEU A 131 -32.19 -19.80 13.89
CA LEU A 131 -33.20 -20.59 14.59
C LEU A 131 -33.55 -19.86 15.88
N VAL A 132 -34.83 -19.86 16.23
CA VAL A 132 -35.34 -19.16 17.42
C VAL A 132 -36.03 -20.19 18.31
N ALA A 133 -35.71 -20.18 19.60
CA ALA A 133 -36.45 -20.91 20.62
C ALA A 133 -37.08 -19.89 21.58
N SER A 134 -38.41 -19.95 21.70
CA SER A 134 -39.14 -19.25 22.75
C SER A 134 -39.18 -20.18 23.97
N LEU A 135 -38.48 -19.81 25.04
CA LEU A 135 -38.44 -20.59 26.26
C LEU A 135 -39.42 -19.97 27.26
N SER A 136 -40.38 -20.77 27.72
CA SER A 136 -41.41 -20.34 28.67
C SER A 136 -41.33 -21.16 29.96
N GLY A 137 -41.40 -20.51 31.10
CA GLY A 137 -41.41 -21.16 32.42
C GLY A 137 -42.82 -21.53 32.89
N GLN A 138 -42.94 -22.63 33.65
CA GLN A 138 -44.21 -23.17 34.17
C GLN A 138 -44.98 -22.18 35.07
N ASN A 139 -44.29 -21.19 35.67
CA ASN A 139 -44.84 -20.20 36.62
C ASN A 139 -44.78 -18.74 36.11
N ASN A 140 -44.72 -18.53 34.78
CA ASN A 140 -44.91 -17.22 34.11
C ASN A 140 -43.96 -16.07 34.52
N ALA A 141 -42.79 -16.34 35.11
CA ALA A 141 -41.90 -15.29 35.61
C ALA A 141 -40.85 -14.80 34.60
N ILE A 142 -40.54 -15.56 33.55
CA ILE A 142 -39.46 -15.23 32.59
C ILE A 142 -39.83 -15.76 31.20
N ASN A 143 -39.87 -14.89 30.20
CA ASN A 143 -39.83 -15.28 28.79
C ASN A 143 -38.40 -15.05 28.29
N LEU A 144 -37.73 -16.10 27.80
CA LEU A 144 -36.40 -15.99 27.21
C LEU A 144 -36.50 -16.22 25.71
N LEU A 145 -35.94 -15.30 24.92
CA LEU A 145 -35.77 -15.50 23.50
C LEU A 145 -34.33 -15.94 23.25
N ALA A 146 -34.15 -17.17 22.78
CA ALA A 146 -32.86 -17.67 22.34
C ALA A 146 -32.80 -17.62 20.81
N SER A 147 -31.81 -16.93 20.25
CA SER A 147 -31.49 -16.97 18.82
C SER A 147 -30.17 -17.67 18.58
N TYR A 148 -30.15 -18.61 17.63
CA TYR A 148 -28.97 -19.41 17.27
C TYR A 148 -28.58 -19.18 15.81
N GLU A 149 -27.35 -18.72 15.59
CA GLU A 149 -26.78 -18.49 14.25
C GLU A 149 -25.89 -19.68 13.85
N LEU A 150 -26.33 -20.48 12.86
CA LEU A 150 -25.64 -21.72 12.48
C LEU A 150 -24.19 -21.52 12.00
N GLN A 151 -23.89 -20.41 11.32
CA GLN A 151 -22.56 -20.18 10.74
C GLN A 151 -21.51 -19.84 11.80
N SER A 152 -21.86 -18.98 12.76
CA SER A 152 -20.93 -18.56 13.81
C SER A 152 -20.99 -19.48 15.05
N GLY A 153 -22.10 -20.21 15.22
CA GLY A 153 -22.42 -20.97 16.42
C GLY A 153 -22.71 -20.09 17.63
N ARG A 154 -22.98 -18.80 17.42
CA ARG A 154 -23.37 -17.87 18.48
C ARG A 154 -24.83 -18.10 18.84
N LEU A 155 -25.06 -18.31 20.13
CA LEU A 155 -26.38 -18.37 20.73
C LEU A 155 -26.56 -17.17 21.65
N LYS A 156 -27.60 -16.37 21.42
CA LYS A 156 -27.91 -15.18 22.21
C LYS A 156 -29.23 -15.40 22.94
N ILE A 157 -29.23 -15.21 24.26
CA ILE A 157 -30.41 -15.21 25.12
C ILE A 157 -30.65 -13.78 25.58
N VAL A 158 -31.80 -13.22 25.19
CA VAL A 158 -32.25 -11.92 25.70
C VAL A 158 -33.29 -12.18 26.80
N PRO A 159 -33.04 -11.76 28.05
CA PRO A 159 -34.04 -11.86 29.10
C PRO A 159 -35.16 -10.84 28.86
N VAL A 160 -36.40 -11.32 28.71
CA VAL A 160 -37.59 -10.46 28.72
C VAL A 160 -38.06 -10.39 30.17
N ALA A 161 -37.45 -9.44 30.91
CA ALA A 161 -37.64 -9.11 32.32
C ALA A 161 -37.11 -10.15 33.35
N ALA A 162 -36.06 -9.78 34.09
CA ALA A 162 -35.69 -10.44 35.34
C ALA A 162 -35.06 -9.43 36.31
N GLY A 163 -35.58 -9.43 37.55
CA GLY A 163 -35.05 -8.69 38.69
C GLY A 163 -33.75 -9.30 39.26
N LYS A 164 -33.34 -8.74 40.41
CA LYS A 164 -31.99 -8.68 40.99
C LYS A 164 -31.05 -9.91 40.83
N PRO A 165 -29.73 -9.68 40.67
CA PRO A 165 -28.71 -10.71 40.63
C PRO A 165 -28.31 -11.14 42.05
N GLU A 166 -28.63 -12.36 42.43
CA GLU A 166 -27.99 -13.03 43.56
C GLU A 166 -27.10 -14.11 42.98
N GLU A 167 -25.77 -13.89 42.95
CA GLU A 167 -24.62 -14.82 42.77
C GLU A 167 -24.85 -16.19 42.07
N LYS A 168 -25.75 -16.27 41.09
CA LYS A 168 -26.16 -17.50 40.40
C LYS A 168 -26.00 -17.32 38.91
N SER A 169 -25.54 -18.37 38.25
CA SER A 169 -25.33 -18.39 36.81
C SER A 169 -26.50 -19.09 36.11
N LEU A 170 -26.81 -18.66 34.89
CA LEU A 170 -27.73 -19.41 34.04
C LEU A 170 -26.95 -20.43 33.25
N GLU A 171 -27.40 -21.68 33.20
CA GLU A 171 -26.79 -22.71 32.37
C GLU A 171 -27.76 -23.18 31.31
N LEU A 172 -27.28 -23.26 30.07
CA LEU A 172 -28.04 -23.75 28.93
C LEU A 172 -27.78 -25.23 28.73
N TRP A 173 -28.85 -25.97 28.49
CA TRP A 173 -28.83 -27.40 28.30
C TRP A 173 -29.50 -27.77 26.97
N LEU A 174 -28.91 -28.73 26.27
CA LEU A 174 -29.58 -29.49 25.24
C LEU A 174 -30.29 -30.67 25.89
N VAL A 175 -31.61 -30.74 25.75
CA VAL A 175 -32.43 -31.84 26.24
C VAL A 175 -32.81 -32.73 25.04
N PRO A 176 -32.13 -33.89 24.86
CA PRO A 176 -32.52 -34.83 23.81
C PRO A 176 -33.86 -35.50 24.17
N GLY A 177 -34.64 -35.93 23.16
CA GLY A 177 -35.92 -36.63 23.39
C GLY A 177 -35.79 -37.94 24.18
N SER A 178 -34.59 -38.51 24.27
CA SER A 178 -34.20 -39.53 25.24
C SER A 178 -32.72 -39.37 25.57
N GLY A 179 -32.35 -39.47 26.86
CA GLY A 179 -30.96 -39.32 27.34
C GLY A 179 -30.79 -38.24 28.42
N VAL A 180 -29.55 -38.05 28.85
CA VAL A 180 -29.17 -37.06 29.87
C VAL A 180 -29.00 -35.68 29.22
N PRO A 181 -29.49 -34.58 29.84
CA PRO A 181 -29.23 -33.23 29.36
C PRO A 181 -27.73 -32.96 29.23
N LYS A 182 -27.32 -32.33 28.12
CA LYS A 182 -25.93 -31.94 27.88
C LYS A 182 -25.77 -30.44 28.07
N SER A 183 -24.81 -30.01 28.88
CA SER A 183 -24.50 -28.59 29.02
C SER A 183 -24.00 -28.04 27.68
N LEU A 184 -24.59 -26.93 27.25
CA LEU A 184 -24.18 -26.15 26.10
C LEU A 184 -23.31 -24.97 26.52
N GLY A 185 -23.35 -24.59 27.81
CA GLY A 185 -22.51 -23.59 28.44
C GLY A 185 -23.26 -22.69 29.42
N VAL A 186 -22.49 -21.86 30.14
CA VAL A 186 -22.94 -21.06 31.27
C VAL A 186 -22.87 -19.57 30.91
N PHE A 187 -23.91 -18.82 31.26
CA PHE A 187 -23.93 -17.36 31.17
C PHE A 187 -23.41 -16.76 32.48
N GLN A 188 -22.39 -15.91 32.37
CA GLN A 188 -21.84 -15.18 33.51
C GLN A 188 -22.78 -14.03 33.92
N PRO A 189 -22.99 -13.79 35.22
CA PRO A 189 -23.74 -12.64 35.70
C PRO A 189 -23.10 -11.33 35.24
N GLY A 190 -23.88 -10.46 34.57
CA GLY A 190 -23.43 -9.13 34.13
C GLY A 190 -22.77 -9.08 32.74
N GLU A 191 -22.60 -10.23 32.06
CA GLU A 191 -22.18 -10.26 30.66
C GLU A 191 -23.39 -10.20 29.70
N SER A 192 -23.13 -9.72 28.48
CA SER A 192 -24.04 -9.85 27.34
C SER A 192 -24.45 -11.33 27.27
N GLY A 193 -25.73 -11.67 27.37
CA GLY A 193 -26.25 -13.05 27.39
C GLY A 193 -25.98 -13.85 26.11
N GLU A 194 -24.73 -13.93 25.68
CA GLU A 194 -24.23 -14.52 24.46
C GLU A 194 -23.27 -15.65 24.85
N LEU A 195 -23.47 -16.80 24.22
CA LEU A 195 -22.69 -17.99 24.43
C LEU A 195 -22.32 -18.56 23.06
N VAL A 196 -21.05 -18.91 22.89
CA VAL A 196 -20.58 -19.61 21.69
C VAL A 196 -20.72 -21.11 21.95
N ILE A 197 -21.56 -21.78 21.18
CA ILE A 197 -21.75 -23.22 21.34
C ILE A 197 -20.52 -23.96 20.80
N PRO A 198 -19.93 -24.90 21.57
CA PRO A 198 -18.85 -25.77 21.12
C PRO A 198 -19.20 -26.52 19.82
N ALA A 199 -18.23 -26.62 18.91
CA ALA A 199 -18.46 -27.11 17.54
C ALA A 199 -19.03 -28.54 17.48
N ASP A 200 -18.63 -29.39 18.42
CA ASP A 200 -19.08 -30.78 18.57
C ASP A 200 -20.58 -30.88 18.90
N LEU A 201 -21.13 -29.92 19.64
CA LEU A 201 -22.54 -29.90 20.05
C LEU A 201 -23.47 -29.27 19.01
N ARG A 202 -22.94 -28.51 18.04
CA ARG A 202 -23.73 -27.80 17.02
C ARG A 202 -24.54 -28.73 16.13
N SER A 203 -24.03 -29.93 15.83
CA SER A 203 -24.71 -30.92 15.00
C SER A 203 -26.02 -31.44 15.63
N HIS A 204 -26.15 -31.32 16.95
CA HIS A 204 -27.33 -31.74 17.70
C HIS A 204 -28.36 -30.61 17.88
N LEU A 205 -28.03 -29.37 17.50
CA LEU A 205 -28.92 -28.21 17.51
C LEU A 205 -29.68 -28.09 16.18
N ALA A 206 -30.58 -29.04 15.96
CA ALA A 206 -31.44 -29.09 14.78
C ALA A 206 -32.88 -28.64 15.09
N ASP A 207 -33.67 -28.44 14.03
CA ASP A 207 -35.11 -28.16 14.15
C ASP A 207 -35.80 -29.27 14.98
N GLY A 208 -36.54 -28.87 16.02
CA GLY A 208 -37.18 -29.78 16.97
C GLY A 208 -36.35 -30.17 18.20
N ALA A 209 -35.07 -29.80 18.30
CA ALA A 209 -34.28 -30.01 19.51
C ALA A 209 -34.80 -29.17 20.68
N THR A 210 -34.82 -29.70 21.90
CA THR A 210 -35.31 -28.94 23.08
C THR A 210 -34.15 -28.29 23.82
N LEU A 211 -34.27 -27.00 24.09
CA LEU A 211 -33.37 -26.27 24.98
C LEU A 211 -34.02 -26.06 26.35
N ALA A 212 -33.22 -26.12 27.39
CA ALA A 212 -33.63 -25.79 28.75
C ALA A 212 -32.60 -24.87 29.41
N VAL A 213 -33.07 -23.98 30.29
CA VAL A 213 -32.23 -23.10 31.08
C VAL A 213 -32.50 -23.37 32.55
N SER A 214 -31.45 -23.62 33.33
CA SER A 214 -31.52 -23.76 34.78
C SER A 214 -30.78 -22.63 35.49
N LEU A 215 -31.14 -22.42 36.76
CA LEU A 215 -30.48 -21.48 37.66
C LEU A 215 -29.47 -22.23 38.54
N GLU A 216 -28.19 -22.16 38.20
CA GLU A 216 -27.11 -22.91 38.84
C GLU A 216 -26.30 -22.04 39.81
N PRO A 217 -25.45 -22.63 40.68
CA PRO A 217 -24.45 -21.87 41.44
C PRO A 217 -23.53 -21.03 40.54
N PHE A 218 -22.83 -20.05 41.13
CA PHE A 218 -21.85 -19.25 40.39
C PHE A 218 -20.84 -20.16 39.65
N GLY A 219 -20.75 -20.01 38.34
CA GLY A 219 -19.90 -20.83 37.47
C GLY A 219 -20.57 -22.06 36.86
N GLY A 220 -21.84 -22.33 37.16
CA GLY A 220 -22.63 -23.43 36.59
C GLY A 220 -22.74 -24.66 37.47
N SER A 221 -23.24 -25.75 36.90
CA SER A 221 -23.42 -27.02 37.60
C SER A 221 -22.08 -27.70 37.92
N PRO A 222 -21.81 -28.05 39.19
CA PRO A 222 -20.60 -28.77 39.57
C PRO A 222 -20.62 -30.26 39.16
N THR A 223 -21.77 -30.80 38.75
CA THR A 223 -21.94 -32.24 38.48
C THR A 223 -22.05 -32.57 36.99
N GLY A 224 -22.10 -31.55 36.12
CA GLY A 224 -22.38 -31.74 34.70
C GLY A 224 -23.82 -32.17 34.39
N GLN A 225 -24.72 -32.11 35.37
CA GLN A 225 -26.17 -32.28 35.24
C GLN A 225 -26.87 -31.07 35.87
N ALA A 226 -28.08 -30.71 35.43
CA ALA A 226 -28.80 -29.59 36.04
C ALA A 226 -28.99 -29.82 37.56
N THR A 227 -28.37 -28.97 38.40
CA THR A 227 -28.48 -29.06 39.86
C THR A 227 -29.49 -28.07 40.42
N GLY A 228 -29.78 -27.01 39.66
CA GLY A 228 -30.77 -26.00 40.00
C GLY A 228 -32.15 -26.21 39.35
N PRO A 229 -33.14 -25.39 39.72
CA PRO A 229 -34.45 -25.42 39.08
C PRO A 229 -34.33 -25.00 37.61
N VAL A 230 -35.01 -25.75 36.73
CA VAL A 230 -35.19 -25.36 35.32
C VAL A 230 -36.21 -24.22 35.27
N ILE A 231 -35.78 -23.06 34.79
CA ILE A 231 -36.58 -21.82 34.79
C ILE A 231 -37.30 -21.60 33.45
N ALA A 232 -36.78 -22.18 32.36
CA ALA A 232 -37.38 -22.07 31.03
C ALA A 232 -37.00 -23.26 30.16
N SER A 233 -37.89 -23.69 29.27
CA SER A 233 -37.58 -24.68 28.23
C SER A 233 -38.42 -24.46 26.98
N GLY A 234 -37.96 -24.96 25.84
CA GLY A 234 -38.70 -24.85 24.59
C GLY A 234 -37.98 -25.49 23.40
N PRO A 235 -38.72 -25.87 22.35
CA PRO A 235 -38.14 -26.42 21.14
C PRO A 235 -37.50 -25.32 20.29
N LEU A 236 -36.34 -25.61 19.72
CA LEU A 236 -35.75 -24.88 18.61
C LEU A 236 -36.63 -25.05 17.37
N ARG A 237 -37.00 -23.93 16.76
CA ARG A 237 -37.70 -23.93 15.47
C ARG A 237 -37.00 -23.03 14.48
N ARG A 238 -37.11 -23.41 13.20
CA ARG A 238 -36.91 -22.43 12.11
C ARG A 238 -38.08 -21.43 12.13
N PRO A 239 -37.82 -20.14 11.91
CA PRO A 239 -38.88 -19.14 11.77
C PRO A 239 -39.81 -19.43 10.60
#